data_AF-A0A945INL9-F1
#
_entry.id   AF-A0A945INL9-F1
#
_cell.length_a   1.000
_cell.length_b   1.000
_cell.length_c   1.000
_cell.angle_alpha   90.00
_cell.angle_beta   90.00
_cell.angle_gamma   90.00
#
_symmetry.space_group_name_H-M   'P 1'
#
loop_
_entity.id
_entity.type
_entity.pdbx_description
1 polymer ?
#
loop_
_entity_poly.entity_id
_entity_poly.type
_entity_poly.pdbx_seq_one_letter_code
_entity_poly.pdbx_strand_id
1 'polypeptide(L)'
;GDLALAPQGETPPAPVAYCAVGTLDANGYNLLKNIVELRTDNGFICGISGYPLSECATPVADYVASTPPEPITTNQAAVITENPAEPAAQSSLAPLGTALVFGLLAVAGFYFWRRSRS
;
A
#
# COMPACT_ATOMS: atom_id res chain seq x y z
N GLY A 1 -15.64 1.18 -18.51
CA GLY A 1 -15.83 2.64 -18.55
C GLY A 1 -17.24 2.96 -19.01
N ASP A 2 -17.72 4.17 -18.77
CA ASP A 2 -18.98 4.64 -19.37
C ASP A 2 -18.79 4.87 -20.87
N LEU A 3 -19.68 4.31 -21.70
CA LEU A 3 -19.65 4.50 -23.15
C LEU A 3 -19.96 5.96 -23.53
N ALA A 4 -20.70 6.69 -22.69
CA ALA A 4 -21.02 8.10 -22.95
C ALA A 4 -19.79 9.01 -22.90
N LEU A 5 -18.69 8.56 -22.28
CA LEU A 5 -17.44 9.31 -22.12
C LEU A 5 -16.28 8.72 -22.94
N ALA A 6 -16.53 7.69 -23.74
CA ALA A 6 -15.51 7.07 -24.58
C ALA A 6 -15.23 7.92 -25.83
N PRO A 7 -13.98 7.98 -26.32
CA PRO A 7 -13.69 8.54 -27.63
C PRO A 7 -14.53 7.90 -28.73
N GLN A 8 -14.81 8.68 -29.78
CA GLN A 8 -15.71 8.24 -30.84
C GLN A 8 -15.19 6.97 -31.53
N GLY A 9 -16.01 5.93 -31.55
CA GLY A 9 -15.67 4.65 -32.18
C GLY A 9 -14.75 3.77 -31.33
N GLU A 10 -14.39 4.18 -30.11
CA GLU A 10 -13.66 3.36 -29.16
C GLU A 10 -14.61 2.78 -28.10
N THR A 11 -14.35 1.54 -27.68
CA THR A 11 -15.08 0.89 -26.59
C THR A 11 -14.14 0.70 -25.41
N PRO A 12 -14.45 1.23 -24.21
CA PRO A 12 -13.64 1.00 -23.03
C PRO A 12 -13.54 -0.50 -22.73
N PRO A 13 -12.37 -1.00 -22.31
CA PRO A 13 -12.25 -2.38 -21.85
C PRO A 13 -13.11 -2.62 -20.60
N ALA A 14 -13.38 -3.90 -20.33
CA ALA A 14 -14.00 -4.32 -19.09
C ALA A 14 -13.13 -3.88 -17.89
N PRO A 15 -13.74 -3.47 -16.75
CA PRO A 15 -12.96 -3.16 -15.55
C PRO A 15 -12.15 -4.37 -15.09
N VAL A 16 -10.89 -4.12 -14.76
CA VAL A 16 -9.94 -5.13 -14.27
C VAL A 16 -9.25 -4.62 -13.02
N ALA A 17 -8.82 -5.54 -12.17
CA ALA A 17 -8.04 -5.25 -10.98
C ALA A 17 -6.78 -6.12 -10.97
N TYR A 18 -5.67 -5.54 -10.56
CA TYR A 18 -4.37 -6.20 -10.50
C TYR A 18 -3.75 -5.98 -9.13
N CYS A 19 -3.07 -7.00 -8.62
CA CYS A 19 -2.13 -6.83 -7.51
C CYS A 19 -0.80 -6.34 -8.07
N ALA A 20 -0.18 -5.37 -7.40
CA ALA A 20 1.15 -4.90 -7.74
C ALA A 20 2.06 -4.95 -6.51
N VAL A 21 3.33 -5.27 -6.75
CA VAL A 21 4.39 -5.29 -5.73
C VAL A 21 5.40 -4.22 -6.09
N GLY A 22 5.82 -3.45 -5.09
CA GLY A 22 6.78 -2.36 -5.26
C GLY A 22 7.66 -2.20 -4.04
N THR A 23 8.70 -1.39 -4.20
CA THR A 23 9.55 -0.95 -3.10
C THR A 23 8.82 0.12 -2.27
N LEU A 24 9.28 0.36 -1.04
CA LEU A 24 8.64 1.33 -0.13
C LEU A 24 8.70 2.78 -0.63
N ASP A 25 9.64 3.09 -1.52
CA ASP A 25 9.81 4.40 -2.15
C ASP A 25 9.08 4.50 -3.52
N ALA A 26 8.37 3.45 -3.95
CA ALA A 26 7.60 3.50 -5.19
C ALA A 26 6.34 4.38 -5.03
N ASN A 27 6.15 5.31 -5.96
CA ASN A 27 4.89 6.06 -6.09
C ASN A 27 3.87 5.29 -6.95
N GLY A 28 2.63 5.80 -7.01
CA GLY A 28 1.55 5.16 -7.76
C GLY A 28 1.84 4.96 -9.24
N TYR A 29 2.54 5.89 -9.90
CA TYR A 29 2.93 5.73 -11.31
C TYR A 29 3.91 4.58 -11.49
N ASN A 30 4.94 4.50 -10.64
CA ASN A 30 5.93 3.42 -10.68
C ASN A 30 5.25 2.05 -10.52
N LEU A 31 4.30 1.97 -9.58
CA LEU A 31 3.60 0.73 -9.30
C LEU A 31 2.68 0.31 -10.45
N LEU A 32 1.93 1.26 -11.02
CA LEU A 32 1.02 1.00 -12.14
C LEU A 32 1.79 0.60 -13.41
N LYS A 33 2.89 1.29 -13.74
CA LYS A 33 3.73 1.00 -14.90
C LYS A 33 4.30 -0.42 -14.90
N ASN A 34 4.44 -1.05 -13.72
CA ASN A 34 4.99 -2.40 -13.61
C ASN A 34 3.99 -3.49 -14.03
N ILE A 35 2.69 -3.18 -14.09
CA ILE A 35 1.62 -4.18 -14.32
C ILE A 35 0.83 -3.94 -15.61
N VAL A 36 0.87 -2.72 -16.16
CA VAL A 36 0.14 -2.35 -17.38
C VAL A 36 0.97 -1.42 -18.25
N GLU A 37 0.68 -1.42 -19.55
CA GLU A 37 1.28 -0.46 -20.48
C GLU A 37 0.65 0.93 -20.27
N LEU A 38 1.48 1.97 -20.22
CA LEU A 38 1.04 3.35 -20.03
C LEU A 38 1.49 4.22 -21.20
N ARG A 39 0.56 4.99 -21.75
CA ARG A 39 0.86 6.14 -22.61
C ARG A 39 0.77 7.41 -21.78
N THR A 40 1.79 8.25 -21.86
CA THR A 40 1.85 9.51 -21.12
C THR A 40 2.12 10.69 -22.04
N ASP A 41 1.52 11.83 -21.76
CA ASP A 41 1.81 13.10 -22.43
C ASP A 41 1.71 14.25 -21.42
N ASN A 42 2.68 15.17 -21.44
CA ASN A 42 2.71 16.37 -20.59
C ASN A 42 2.41 16.12 -19.08
N GLY A 43 2.84 14.98 -18.54
CA GLY A 43 2.63 14.62 -17.13
C GLY A 43 1.29 13.93 -16.82
N PHE A 44 0.44 13.73 -17.83
CA PHE A 44 -0.80 12.96 -17.71
C PHE A 44 -0.59 11.51 -18.17
N ILE A 45 -1.35 10.58 -17.57
CA ILE A 45 -1.52 9.22 -18.11
C ILE A 45 -2.69 9.30 -19.10
N CYS A 46 -2.36 9.22 -20.38
CA CYS A 46 -3.29 9.35 -21.49
C CYS A 46 -3.88 8.03 -21.95
N GLY A 47 -3.25 6.91 -21.60
CA GLY A 47 -3.75 5.58 -21.95
C GLY A 47 -3.21 4.52 -21.01
N ILE A 48 -4.07 3.54 -20.71
CA ILE A 48 -3.75 2.35 -19.92
C ILE A 48 -4.11 1.14 -20.77
N SER A 49 -3.13 0.28 -21.02
CA SER A 49 -3.27 -0.92 -21.86
C SER A 49 -3.89 -0.62 -23.23
N GLY A 50 -3.44 0.48 -23.85
CA GLY A 50 -3.87 0.90 -25.18
C GLY A 50 -5.19 1.69 -25.25
N TYR A 51 -5.86 1.96 -24.13
CA TYR A 51 -7.10 2.75 -24.11
C TYR A 51 -6.99 4.03 -23.24
N PRO A 52 -7.48 5.18 -23.71
CA PRO A 52 -7.90 5.45 -25.08
C PRO A 52 -6.71 5.41 -26.06
N LEU A 53 -7.00 5.08 -27.32
CA LEU A 53 -5.97 4.84 -28.34
C LEU A 53 -5.13 6.09 -28.61
N SER A 54 -5.78 7.25 -28.68
CA SER A 54 -5.11 8.48 -29.16
C SER A 54 -5.43 9.75 -28.35
N GLU A 55 -6.64 9.93 -27.87
CA GLU A 55 -7.01 11.15 -27.12
C GLU A 55 -6.29 11.24 -25.76
N CYS A 56 -6.06 12.47 -25.27
CA CYS A 56 -5.54 12.70 -23.93
C CYS A 56 -6.16 13.97 -23.33
N ALA A 57 -6.92 13.80 -22.26
CA ALA A 57 -7.56 14.91 -21.52
C ALA A 57 -8.33 15.89 -22.42
N THR A 58 -9.08 15.36 -23.40
CA THR A 58 -9.95 16.17 -24.25
C THR A 58 -11.05 16.82 -23.41
N PRO A 59 -11.30 18.14 -23.56
CA PRO A 59 -12.35 18.82 -22.79
C PRO A 59 -13.72 18.28 -23.21
N VAL A 60 -14.55 17.96 -22.22
CA VAL A 60 -15.93 17.53 -22.47
C VAL A 60 -16.79 18.77 -22.71
N ALA A 61 -17.11 19.07 -23.96
CA ALA A 61 -17.79 20.31 -24.36
C ALA A 61 -19.22 20.43 -23.81
N ASP A 62 -19.93 19.31 -23.62
CA ASP A 62 -21.36 19.29 -23.34
C ASP A 62 -21.73 18.47 -22.08
N TYR A 63 -20.81 18.36 -21.11
CA TYR A 63 -21.14 17.67 -19.86
C TYR A 63 -22.14 18.50 -19.04
N VAL A 64 -23.41 18.14 -19.15
CA VAL A 64 -24.44 18.48 -18.18
C VAL A 64 -24.51 17.35 -17.16
N ALA A 65 -24.06 17.63 -15.93
CA ALA A 65 -24.24 16.71 -14.82
C ALA A 65 -25.73 16.35 -14.72
N SER A 66 -26.06 15.08 -14.93
CA SER A 66 -27.46 14.61 -14.96
C SER A 66 -28.15 14.74 -13.59
N THR A 67 -27.36 14.97 -12.55
CA THR A 67 -27.78 15.27 -11.19
C THR A 67 -27.06 16.54 -10.74
N PRO A 68 -27.77 17.54 -10.20
CA PRO A 68 -27.14 18.59 -9.41
C PRO A 68 -26.25 17.91 -8.36
N PRO A 69 -25.00 18.39 -8.14
CA PRO A 69 -24.16 17.79 -7.12
C PRO A 69 -24.95 17.81 -5.81
N GLU A 70 -25.24 16.63 -5.27
CA GLU A 70 -25.74 16.56 -3.91
C GLU A 70 -24.70 17.26 -3.03
N PRO A 71 -25.12 18.07 -2.05
CA PRO A 71 -24.18 18.64 -1.12
C PRO A 71 -23.36 17.48 -0.55
N ILE A 72 -22.04 17.51 -0.79
CA ILE A 72 -21.09 16.59 -0.19
C ILE A 72 -21.26 16.74 1.31
N THR A 73 -22.08 15.87 1.89
CA THR A 73 -22.12 15.69 3.33
C THR A 73 -20.76 15.13 3.64
N THR A 74 -19.91 15.98 4.19
CA THR A 74 -18.58 15.61 4.64
C THR A 74 -18.78 14.64 5.78
N ASN A 75 -18.94 13.37 5.46
CA ASN A 75 -18.49 12.29 6.31
C ASN A 75 -16.97 12.30 6.18
N GLN A 76 -16.34 13.34 6.73
CA GLN A 76 -15.00 13.17 7.26
C GLN A 76 -15.16 11.96 8.17
N ALA A 77 -14.70 10.80 7.68
CA ALA A 77 -14.25 9.78 8.60
C ALA A 77 -13.35 10.55 9.56
N ALA A 78 -13.75 10.60 10.83
CA ALA A 78 -12.87 11.15 11.85
C ALA A 78 -11.52 10.53 11.54
N VAL A 79 -10.52 11.36 11.30
CA VAL A 79 -9.15 10.89 11.36
C VAL A 79 -9.08 10.31 12.75
N ILE A 80 -9.15 8.99 12.84
CA ILE A 80 -8.89 8.30 14.08
C ILE A 80 -7.39 8.52 14.23
N THR A 81 -7.02 9.65 14.84
CA THR A 81 -5.83 9.76 15.66
C THR A 81 -6.04 8.89 16.89
N GLU A 82 -6.33 7.61 16.68
CA GLU A 82 -5.66 6.59 17.43
C GLU A 82 -4.23 6.72 16.91
N ASN A 83 -3.49 7.62 17.54
CA ASN A 83 -2.14 7.29 17.90
C ASN A 83 -2.25 5.84 18.39
N PRO A 84 -1.73 4.84 17.64
CA PRO A 84 -1.66 3.51 18.18
C PRO A 84 -1.04 3.72 19.54
N ALA A 85 -1.77 3.34 20.58
CA ALA A 85 -1.25 3.37 21.93
C ALA A 85 0.19 2.89 21.79
N GLU A 86 1.12 3.78 22.13
CA GLU A 86 2.55 3.48 22.19
C GLU A 86 2.62 2.05 22.72
N PRO A 87 3.16 1.08 21.95
CA PRO A 87 3.19 -0.29 22.40
C PRO A 87 3.89 -0.24 23.75
N ALA A 88 3.12 -0.36 24.83
CA ALA A 88 3.61 -0.21 26.19
C ALA A 88 4.80 -1.15 26.26
N ALA A 89 6.01 -0.56 26.33
CA ALA A 89 7.26 -1.18 25.96
C ALA A 89 7.19 -2.68 26.21
N GLN A 90 6.81 -3.44 25.17
CA GLN A 90 6.83 -4.88 25.26
C GLN A 90 8.30 -5.18 25.18
N SER A 91 8.93 -5.25 26.36
CA SER A 91 10.23 -5.83 26.61
C SER A 91 10.21 -7.24 26.02
N SER A 92 10.41 -7.32 24.71
CA SER A 92 10.57 -8.55 23.96
C SER A 92 12.00 -9.03 24.16
N LEU A 93 12.34 -9.35 25.40
CA LEU A 93 13.49 -10.19 25.72
C LEU A 93 13.06 -11.65 25.99
N ALA A 94 11.81 -11.99 25.66
CA ALA A 94 11.18 -13.24 26.04
C ALA A 94 11.74 -14.53 25.40
N PRO A 95 12.59 -14.52 24.33
CA PRO A 95 13.37 -15.71 24.01
C PRO A 95 14.88 -15.58 24.27
N LEU A 96 15.39 -14.41 24.71
CA LEU A 96 16.83 -14.23 25.00
C LEU A 96 17.17 -14.27 26.50
N GLY A 97 16.20 -13.96 27.38
CA GLY A 97 16.42 -13.97 28.83
C GLY A 97 16.66 -15.38 29.40
N THR A 98 16.04 -16.41 28.83
CA THR A 98 16.19 -17.80 29.31
C THR A 98 17.58 -18.37 29.00
N ALA A 99 18.13 -18.10 27.82
CA ALA A 99 19.46 -18.61 27.43
C ALA A 99 20.58 -18.11 28.36
N LEU A 100 20.54 -16.85 28.80
CA LEU A 100 21.51 -16.30 29.74
C LEU A 100 21.36 -16.91 31.15
N VAL A 101 20.14 -17.12 31.61
CA VAL A 101 19.88 -17.73 32.94
C VAL A 101 20.32 -19.20 32.96
N PHE A 102 19.97 -19.99 31.94
CA PHE A 102 20.42 -21.38 31.85
C PHE A 102 21.94 -21.49 31.68
N GLY A 103 22.56 -20.58 30.92
CA GLY A 103 24.02 -20.51 30.80
C GLY A 103 24.73 -20.25 32.13
N LEU A 104 24.26 -19.27 32.92
CA LEU A 104 24.83 -18.95 34.23
C LEU A 104 24.64 -20.09 35.25
N LEU A 105 23.48 -20.73 35.25
CA LEU A 105 23.23 -21.89 36.13
C LEU A 105 24.11 -23.09 35.77
N ALA A 106 24.34 -23.35 34.48
CA ALA A 106 25.23 -24.43 34.03
C ALA A 106 26.69 -24.17 34.42
N VAL A 107 27.18 -22.93 34.27
CA VAL A 107 28.55 -22.55 34.66
C VAL A 107 28.73 -22.62 36.17
N ALA A 108 27.77 -22.12 36.95
CA ALA A 108 27.81 -22.19 38.42
C ALA A 108 27.77 -23.64 38.91
N GLY A 109 26.89 -24.47 38.33
CA GLY A 109 26.81 -25.90 38.63
C GLY A 109 28.11 -26.64 38.32
N PHE A 110 28.72 -26.40 37.15
CA PHE A 110 29.99 -27.00 36.77
C PHE A 110 31.14 -26.57 37.70
N TYR A 111 31.18 -25.29 38.07
CA TYR A 111 32.20 -24.79 39.00
C TYR A 111 32.08 -25.42 40.39
N PHE A 112 30.85 -25.54 40.91
CA PHE A 112 30.62 -26.15 42.22
C PHE A 112 30.96 -27.65 42.22
N TRP A 113 30.58 -28.38 41.16
CA TRP A 113 30.94 -29.79 40.99
C TRP A 113 32.45 -30.02 40.85
N ARG A 114 33.16 -29.13 40.15
CA ARG A 114 34.62 -29.18 40.04
C ARG A 114 35.29 -28.94 41.39
N ARG A 115 34.77 -27.99 42.18
CA ARG A 115 35.27 -27.66 43.51
C ARG A 115 35.02 -28.76 44.53
N SER A 116 33.92 -29.52 44.42
CA SER A 116 33.67 -30.66 45.31
C SER A 116 34.50 -31.90 44.97
N ARG A 117 35.19 -31.91 43.81
CA ARG A 117 36.09 -32.99 43.38
C ARG A 117 37.59 -32.67 43.55
N SER A 118 37.93 -31.45 43.96
CA SER A 118 39.28 -31.10 44.45
C SER A 118 39.32 -31.23 45.96
#